data_AF-A0A942WGQ7-F1
#
_entry.id   AF-A0A942WGQ7-F1
#
_cell.length_a   1.000
_cell.length_b   1.000
_cell.length_c   1.000
_cell.angle_alpha   90.00
_cell.angle_beta   90.00
_cell.angle_gamma   90.00
#
_symmetry.space_group_name_H-M   'P 1'
#
loop_
_entity.id
_entity.type
_entity.pdbx_description
1 polymer ?
#
loop_
_entity_poly.entity_id
_entity_poly.type
_entity_poly.pdbx_seq_one_letter_code
_entity_poly.pdbx_strand_id
1 'polypeptide(L)'
;MQAKGKTYLYIAGIFEILLGVLTLGLIFYAMTMDNSASIKVFGTYPKDMPSLQLLGIYIQIGLQIIAGLLGILFANKREKYKICQLLALFLLGILIYNYILMEVNAQAMISAFVSVIPPLLYYMGASRNKDTLLK
;
A
#
# COMPACT_ATOMS: atom_id res chain seq x y z
N MET A 1 -4.85 18.65 22.25
CA MET A 1 -3.45 18.12 22.18
C MET A 1 -3.22 17.45 20.81
N GLN A 2 -2.07 17.66 20.17
CA GLN A 2 -1.77 17.11 18.84
C GLN A 2 -1.49 15.59 18.92
N ALA A 3 -1.95 14.81 17.94
CA ALA A 3 -1.71 13.36 17.90
C ALA A 3 -0.22 13.07 17.63
N LYS A 4 0.47 12.33 18.52
CA LYS A 4 1.92 12.04 18.39
C LYS A 4 2.25 11.16 17.18
N GLY A 5 1.28 10.35 16.73
CA GLY A 5 1.40 9.51 15.54
C GLY A 5 1.05 10.21 14.23
N LYS A 6 0.63 11.49 14.27
CA LYS A 6 0.12 12.24 13.11
C LYS A 6 1.07 12.18 11.92
N THR A 7 2.35 12.49 12.13
CA THR A 7 3.35 12.57 11.06
C THR A 7 3.52 11.23 10.37
N TYR A 8 3.54 10.13 11.12
CA TYR A 8 3.64 8.78 10.57
C TYR A 8 2.42 8.42 9.72
N LEU A 9 1.21 8.70 10.20
CA LEU A 9 -0.03 8.43 9.45
C LEU A 9 -0.14 9.30 8.18
N TYR A 10 0.33 10.55 8.23
CA TYR A 10 0.41 11.43 7.05
C TYR A 10 1.39 10.88 6.02
N ILE A 11 2.61 10.56 6.43
CA ILE A 11 3.66 10.07 5.54
C ILE A 11 3.24 8.71 4.93
N ALA A 12 2.78 7.79 5.77
CA ALA A 12 2.25 6.50 5.31
C ALA A 12 1.11 6.70 4.31
N GLY A 13 0.17 7.60 4.61
CA GLY A 13 -0.98 7.83 3.74
C GLY A 13 -0.62 8.43 2.39
N ILE A 14 0.35 9.36 2.36
CA ILE A 14 0.88 9.91 1.11
C ILE A 14 1.57 8.81 0.29
N PHE A 15 2.41 7.98 0.91
CA PHE A 15 3.08 6.90 0.21
C PHE A 15 2.09 5.87 -0.36
N GLU A 16 1.05 5.47 0.39
CA GLU A 16 0.04 4.53 -0.10
C GLU A 16 -0.71 5.08 -1.32
N ILE A 17 -1.07 6.37 -1.31
CA ILE A 17 -1.71 7.02 -2.47
C ILE A 17 -0.75 7.02 -3.67
N LEU A 18 0.51 7.42 -3.46
CA LEU A 18 1.51 7.48 -4.52
C LEU A 18 1.78 6.10 -5.12
N LEU A 19 1.91 5.06 -4.30
CA LEU A 19 2.11 3.68 -4.74
C LEU A 19 0.90 3.18 -5.53
N GLY A 20 -0.32 3.42 -5.06
CA GLY A 20 -1.54 3.02 -5.76
C GLY A 20 -1.68 3.69 -7.12
N VAL A 21 -1.51 5.02 -7.17
CA VAL A 21 -1.61 5.79 -8.42
C VAL A 21 -0.50 5.43 -9.40
N LEU A 22 0.73 5.23 -8.92
CA LEU A 22 1.86 4.84 -9.76
C LEU A 22 1.66 3.44 -10.35
N THR A 23 1.20 2.49 -9.54
CA THR A 23 0.90 1.12 -10.01
C THR A 23 -0.22 1.13 -11.05
N LEU A 24 -1.27 1.92 -10.83
CA LEU A 24 -2.36 2.10 -11.79
C LEU A 24 -1.86 2.68 -13.11
N GLY A 25 -1.02 3.72 -13.04
CA GLY A 25 -0.42 4.35 -14.23
C GLY A 25 0.46 3.38 -15.02
N LEU A 26 1.27 2.57 -14.34
CA LEU A 26 2.10 1.54 -14.97
C LEU A 26 1.27 0.48 -15.67
N ILE A 27 0.18 0.01 -15.05
CA ILE A 27 -0.73 -0.96 -15.69
C ILE A 27 -1.38 -0.36 -16.91
N PHE A 28 -1.92 0.87 -16.80
CA PHE A 28 -2.57 1.53 -17.93
C PHE A 28 -1.60 1.76 -19.09
N TYR A 29 -0.39 2.25 -18.81
CA TYR A 29 0.67 2.40 -19.79
C TYR A 29 1.03 1.06 -20.45
N ALA A 30 1.17 0.00 -19.65
CA ALA A 30 1.53 -1.31 -20.15
C ALA A 30 0.40 -1.97 -20.98
N MET A 31 -0.86 -1.62 -20.77
CA MET A 31 -1.96 -2.14 -21.57
C MET A 31 -2.18 -1.36 -22.87
N THR A 32 -1.89 -0.05 -22.88
CA THR A 32 -2.23 0.85 -24.00
C THR A 32 -1.11 1.09 -25.00
N MET A 33 0.15 0.98 -24.61
CA MET A 33 1.28 1.19 -25.52
C MET A 33 1.71 -0.14 -26.16
N ASP A 34 1.90 -0.20 -27.48
CA ASP A 34 2.36 -1.44 -28.16
C ASP A 34 3.80 -1.83 -27.79
N ASN A 35 4.59 -0.88 -27.30
CA ASN A 35 5.96 -1.10 -26.80
C ASN A 35 6.00 -1.57 -25.32
N SER A 36 4.85 -1.88 -24.74
CA SER A 36 4.67 -2.22 -23.33
C SER A 36 5.24 -3.57 -22.88
N ALA A 37 5.77 -4.36 -23.81
CA ALA A 37 6.44 -5.64 -23.56
C ALA A 37 7.73 -5.51 -22.72
N SER A 38 8.03 -4.34 -22.15
CA SER A 38 9.21 -4.06 -21.32
C SER A 38 8.89 -3.79 -19.85
N ILE A 39 7.64 -3.53 -19.47
CA ILE A 39 7.28 -3.21 -18.08
C ILE A 39 6.52 -4.37 -17.44
N LYS A 40 7.20 -5.05 -16.52
CA LYS A 40 6.61 -6.09 -15.67
C LYS A 40 6.04 -5.45 -14.42
N VAL A 41 4.77 -5.71 -14.13
CA VAL A 41 4.13 -5.37 -12.86
C VAL A 41 4.07 -6.66 -12.05
N PHE A 42 4.62 -6.67 -10.84
CA PHE A 42 4.75 -7.90 -10.04
C PHE A 42 5.40 -9.08 -10.79
N GLY A 43 6.36 -8.82 -11.68
CA GLY A 43 7.10 -9.86 -12.40
C GLY A 43 6.45 -10.35 -13.70
N THR A 44 5.21 -9.96 -13.99
CA THR A 44 4.46 -10.38 -15.18
C THR A 44 4.09 -9.18 -16.05
N TYR A 45 4.01 -9.36 -17.37
CA TYR A 45 3.46 -8.33 -18.24
C TYR A 45 1.95 -8.21 -18.02
N PRO A 46 1.40 -7.01 -17.80
CA PRO A 46 -0.04 -6.85 -17.56
C PRO A 46 -0.95 -7.44 -18.66
N LYS A 47 -0.49 -7.48 -19.91
CA LYS A 47 -1.20 -8.09 -21.05
C LYS A 47 -1.29 -9.63 -20.94
N ASP A 48 -0.34 -10.26 -20.27
CA ASP A 48 -0.25 -11.72 -20.12
C ASP A 48 -0.80 -12.20 -18.77
N MET A 49 -1.24 -11.28 -17.89
CA MET A 49 -1.80 -11.62 -16.59
C MET A 49 -3.19 -12.25 -16.74
N PRO A 50 -3.47 -13.36 -16.03
CA PRO A 50 -4.83 -13.85 -15.87
C PRO A 50 -5.76 -12.75 -15.37
N SER A 51 -6.99 -12.69 -15.89
CA SER A 51 -7.99 -11.68 -15.52
C SER A 51 -8.24 -11.60 -14.00
N LEU A 52 -8.20 -12.75 -13.32
CA LEU A 52 -8.34 -12.83 -11.86
C LEU A 52 -7.16 -12.16 -11.12
N GLN A 53 -5.94 -12.31 -11.63
CA GLN A 53 -4.75 -11.66 -11.06
C GLN A 53 -4.82 -10.14 -11.27
N LEU A 54 -5.21 -9.71 -12.48
CA LEU A 54 -5.37 -8.30 -12.81
C LEU A 54 -6.47 -7.64 -11.94
N LEU A 55 -7.59 -8.33 -11.72
CA LEU A 55 -8.65 -7.89 -10.80
C LEU A 55 -8.12 -7.74 -9.36
N GLY A 56 -7.34 -8.72 -8.88
CA GLY A 56 -6.69 -8.65 -7.57
C GLY A 56 -5.80 -7.42 -7.40
N ILE A 57 -5.02 -7.07 -8.43
CA ILE A 57 -4.18 -5.87 -8.42
C ILE A 57 -5.02 -4.60 -8.39
N TYR A 58 -6.11 -4.50 -9.16
CA TYR A 58 -7.00 -3.33 -9.10
C TYR A 58 -7.67 -3.16 -7.72
N ILE A 59 -8.08 -4.27 -7.10
CA ILE A 59 -8.61 -4.25 -5.73
C ILE A 59 -7.55 -3.76 -4.75
N GLN A 60 -6.31 -4.24 -4.85
CA GLN A 60 -5.20 -3.78 -4.03
C GLN A 60 -4.93 -2.28 -4.21
N ILE A 61 -4.90 -1.78 -5.44
CA ILE A 61 -4.72 -0.35 -5.74
C ILE A 61 -5.82 0.47 -5.06
N GLY A 62 -7.10 0.05 -5.20
CA GLY A 62 -8.23 0.70 -4.55
C GLY A 62 -8.06 0.76 -3.03
N LEU A 63 -7.64 -0.35 -2.42
CA LEU A 63 -7.39 -0.44 -0.98
C LEU A 63 -6.24 0.46 -0.52
N GLN A 64 -5.14 0.54 -1.28
CA GLN A 64 -4.02 1.43 -0.97
C GLN A 64 -4.46 2.90 -0.97
N ILE A 65 -5.20 3.32 -2.00
CA ILE A 65 -5.72 4.69 -2.10
C ILE A 65 -6.68 4.98 -0.94
N ILE A 66 -7.61 4.07 -0.64
CA ILE A 66 -8.54 4.22 0.49
C ILE A 66 -7.77 4.32 1.81
N ALA A 67 -6.83 3.40 2.06
CA ALA A 67 -6.04 3.40 3.28
C ALA A 67 -5.21 4.67 3.42
N GLY A 68 -4.66 5.17 2.32
CA GLY A 68 -3.89 6.39 2.29
C GLY A 68 -4.72 7.64 2.61
N LEU A 69 -5.92 7.75 2.03
CA LEU A 69 -6.89 8.80 2.36
C LEU A 69 -7.29 8.73 3.85
N LEU A 70 -7.59 7.53 4.35
CA LEU A 70 -7.93 7.34 5.76
C LEU A 70 -6.76 7.66 6.69
N GLY A 71 -5.52 7.39 6.29
CA GLY A 71 -4.32 7.73 7.05
C GLY A 71 -4.20 9.24 7.23
N ILE A 72 -4.40 10.00 6.16
CA ILE A 72 -4.39 11.47 6.19
C ILE A 72 -5.56 12.02 7.02
N LEU A 73 -6.78 11.53 6.78
CA LEU A 73 -7.99 11.98 7.48
C LEU A 73 -7.98 11.67 8.98
N PHE A 74 -7.41 10.52 9.37
CA PHE A 74 -7.37 10.06 10.76
C PHE A 74 -6.07 10.42 11.48
N ALA A 75 -5.10 11.05 10.81
CA ALA A 75 -3.82 11.41 11.41
C ALA A 75 -3.96 12.26 12.69
N ASN A 76 -4.98 13.12 12.76
CA ASN A 76 -5.26 13.95 13.95
C ASN A 76 -6.26 13.29 14.94
N LYS A 77 -6.89 12.17 14.56
CA LYS A 77 -7.99 11.52 15.28
C LYS A 77 -7.49 10.31 16.08
N ARG A 78 -7.04 10.55 17.31
CA ARG A 78 -6.44 9.51 18.16
C ARG A 78 -7.40 8.35 18.44
N GLU A 79 -8.69 8.64 18.58
CA GLU A 79 -9.76 7.67 18.82
C GLU A 79 -9.91 6.65 17.68
N LYS A 80 -9.40 6.95 16.48
CA LYS A 80 -9.44 6.06 15.32
C LYS A 80 -8.21 5.15 15.21
N TYR A 81 -7.36 5.07 16.24
CA TYR A 81 -6.14 4.26 16.21
C TYR A 81 -6.40 2.79 15.88
N LYS A 82 -7.49 2.17 16.36
CA LYS A 82 -7.81 0.76 16.11
C LYS A 82 -8.06 0.49 14.63
N ILE A 83 -8.83 1.36 13.98
CA ILE A 83 -9.09 1.28 12.54
C ILE A 83 -7.76 1.39 11.80
N CYS A 84 -6.89 2.29 12.26
CA CYS A 84 -5.61 2.48 11.60
C CYS A 84 -4.67 1.27 11.76
N GLN A 85 -4.63 0.64 12.93
CA GLN A 85 -3.86 -0.58 13.15
C GLN A 85 -4.38 -1.75 12.31
N LEU A 86 -5.70 -1.91 12.23
CA LEU A 86 -6.33 -2.94 11.40
C LEU A 86 -6.02 -2.75 9.92
N LEU A 87 -6.09 -1.52 9.41
CA LEU A 87 -5.70 -1.20 8.03
C LEU A 87 -4.24 -1.55 7.75
N ALA A 88 -3.31 -1.20 8.65
CA ALA A 88 -1.91 -1.54 8.49
C ALA A 88 -1.66 -3.05 8.43
N LEU A 89 -2.30 -3.82 9.32
CA LEU A 89 -2.20 -5.28 9.33
C LEU A 89 -2.81 -5.90 8.07
N PHE A 90 -3.93 -5.36 7.59
CA PHE A 90 -4.58 -5.82 6.38
C PHE A 90 -3.71 -5.59 5.13
N LEU A 91 -3.09 -4.41 5.02
CA LEU A 91 -2.15 -4.08 3.94
C LEU A 91 -0.91 -4.99 3.97
N LEU A 92 -0.35 -5.24 5.16
CA LEU A 92 0.76 -6.20 5.32
C LEU A 92 0.36 -7.61 4.88
N GLY A 93 -0.84 -8.07 5.24
CA GLY A 93 -1.36 -9.38 4.83
C GLY A 93 -1.46 -9.52 3.31
N ILE A 94 -1.96 -8.49 2.63
CA ILE A 94 -2.05 -8.46 1.16
C ILE A 94 -0.66 -8.47 0.52
N LEU A 95 0.29 -7.70 1.06
CA LEU A 95 1.67 -7.68 0.55
C LEU A 95 2.34 -9.05 0.69
N ILE A 96 2.18 -9.72 1.82
CA ILE A 96 2.71 -11.07 2.05
C ILE A 96 2.07 -12.07 1.08
N TYR A 97 0.74 -12.01 0.92
CA TYR A 97 0.03 -12.88 -0.02
C TYR A 97 0.55 -12.73 -1.45
N ASN A 98 0.68 -11.48 -1.93
CA ASN A 98 1.22 -11.22 -3.26
C ASN A 98 2.67 -11.70 -3.39
N TYR A 99 3.51 -11.51 -2.38
CA TYR A 99 4.89 -11.98 -2.40
C TYR A 99 5.00 -13.51 -2.54
N ILE A 100 4.12 -14.27 -1.88
CA ILE A 100 4.09 -15.74 -2.00
C ILE A 100 3.74 -16.19 -3.43
N LEU A 101 2.94 -15.41 -4.15
CA LEU A 101 2.51 -15.72 -5.51
C LEU A 101 3.48 -15.25 -6.60
N MET A 102 4.46 -14.41 -6.25
CA MET A 102 5.39 -13.84 -7.21
C MET A 102 6.63 -14.72 -7.42
N GLU A 103 7.15 -14.72 -8.65
CA GLU A 103 8.48 -15.26 -8.91
C GLU A 103 9.55 -14.41 -8.18
N VAL A 104 10.33 -15.05 -7.32
CA VAL A 104 11.35 -14.38 -6.51
C VAL A 104 12.54 -14.02 -7.40
N ASN A 105 12.69 -12.72 -7.68
CA ASN A 105 13.88 -12.15 -8.29
C ASN A 105 14.32 -10.88 -7.50
N ALA A 106 15.54 -10.39 -7.76
CA ALA A 106 16.11 -9.28 -7.00
C ALA A 106 15.26 -8.00 -7.04
N GLN A 107 14.64 -7.69 -8.18
CA GLN A 107 13.76 -6.53 -8.33
C GLN A 107 12.44 -6.71 -7.54
N ALA A 108 11.85 -7.91 -7.58
CA ALA A 108 10.68 -8.26 -6.80
C ALA A 108 10.94 -8.12 -5.30
N MET A 109 12.09 -8.62 -4.81
CA MET A 109 12.49 -8.50 -3.40
C MET A 109 12.65 -7.05 -2.95
N ILE A 110 13.31 -6.21 -3.77
CA ILE A 110 13.49 -4.77 -3.46
C ILE A 110 12.12 -4.08 -3.43
N SER A 111 11.26 -4.33 -4.42
CA SER A 111 9.92 -3.74 -4.49
C SER A 111 9.05 -4.14 -3.30
N ALA A 112 9.10 -5.39 -2.87
CA ALA A 112 8.41 -5.89 -1.69
C ALA A 112 8.90 -5.20 -0.41
N PHE A 113 10.22 -5.05 -0.24
CA PHE A 113 10.80 -4.36 0.92
C PHE A 113 10.33 -2.91 1.02
N VAL A 114 10.36 -2.17 -0.11
CA VAL A 114 9.88 -0.78 -0.16
C VAL A 114 8.38 -0.70 0.12
N SER A 115 7.59 -1.64 -0.39
CA SER A 115 6.13 -1.66 -0.24
C SER A 115 5.68 -1.95 1.19
N VAL A 116 6.54 -2.52 2.05
CA VAL A 116 6.26 -2.77 3.47
C VAL A 116 6.42 -1.51 4.34
N ILE A 117 7.18 -0.51 3.86
CA ILE A 117 7.46 0.71 4.63
C ILE A 117 6.16 1.48 4.99
N PRO A 118 5.24 1.77 4.05
CA PRO A 118 4.05 2.55 4.38
C PRO A 118 3.13 1.85 5.41
N PRO A 119 2.81 0.54 5.31
CA PRO A 119 2.05 -0.15 6.34
C PRO A 119 2.73 -0.14 7.73
N LEU A 120 4.06 -0.27 7.78
CA LEU A 120 4.79 -0.17 9.05
C LEU A 120 4.69 1.22 9.67
N LEU A 121 4.88 2.27 8.88
CA LEU A 121 4.69 3.66 9.33
C LEU A 121 3.25 3.88 9.80
N TYR A 122 2.28 3.31 9.09
CA TYR A 122 0.87 3.36 9.44
C TYR A 122 0.61 2.71 10.81
N TYR A 123 1.16 1.51 11.05
CA TYR A 123 1.06 0.81 12.33
C TYR A 123 1.74 1.56 13.48
N MET A 124 2.93 2.12 13.23
CA MET A 124 3.68 2.92 14.20
C MET A 124 2.92 4.20 14.59
N GLY A 125 2.35 4.90 13.60
CA GLY A 125 1.54 6.09 13.84
C GLY A 125 0.30 5.78 14.66
N ALA A 126 -0.40 4.69 14.33
CA ALA A 126 -1.57 4.25 15.08
C ALA A 126 -1.22 3.85 16.52
N SER A 127 -0.12 3.11 16.73
CA SER A 127 0.36 2.70 18.06
C SER A 127 0.72 3.90 18.93
N ARG A 128 1.40 4.92 18.38
CA ARG A 128 1.70 6.15 19.13
C ARG A 128 0.43 6.93 19.52
N ASN A 129 -0.61 6.88 18.68
CA ASN A 129 -1.89 7.50 19.00
C ASN A 129 -2.63 6.75 20.13
N LYS A 130 -2.53 5.42 20.18
CA LYS A 130 -3.02 4.60 21.30
C LYS A 130 -2.36 5.00 22.62
N ASP A 131 -1.03 5.05 22.65
CA ASP A 131 -0.26 5.32 23.87
C ASP A 131 -0.51 6.73 24.44
N THR A 132 -0.89 7.67 23.57
CA THR A 132 -1.22 9.05 23.97
C THR A 132 -2.71 9.22 24.32
N LEU A 133 -3.54 8.21 24.08
CA LEU A 133 -4.96 8.22 24.48
C LEU A 133 -5.16 7.54 25.82
N LEU A 134 -4.31 6.55 26.15
CA LEU A 134 -4.34 5.79 27.40
C LEU A 134 -3.53 6.45 28.54
N LYS A 135 -2.86 7.57 28.26
CA LYS A 135 -2.15 8.41 29.23
C LYS A 135 -2.86 9.75 29.32
#